data_AF-D3BNT1-F1
#
_entry.id   AF-D3BNT1-F1
#
_cell.length_a   1.000
_cell.length_b   1.000
_cell.length_c   1.000
_cell.angle_alpha   90.00
_cell.angle_beta   90.00
_cell.angle_gamma   90.00
#
_symmetry.space_group_name_H-M   'P 1'
#
loop_
_entity.id
_entity.type
_entity.pdbx_description
1 polymer ?
#
loop_
_entity_poly.entity_id
_entity_poly.type
_entity_poly.pdbx_seq_one_letter_code
_entity_poly.pdbx_strand_id
1 'polypeptide(L)'
;MYRFTTLLLLSSILFISLISAQSTPTNPSCVFWVSSLSKDDTNCTISNPCSNLKAAIILANDVTANCTTTDTRYIYMIPDGDYKGKGNVEFSVDIITSGIEEINIVVSSADLPADINNVVYPLANQSSKNVVINGEYNAFLIRFYPNKALYTFIGIDFINGNARGNVGYPLYVNEAPSVSFKSCTFQNNRGNKGGMLFISSVFSTSNITDCQFINNTGTLESGAVYIRQSFGINILNTTFQSNTASQGGALYVLNSNIVVNNCQFTNNNATNNGGAIYVSGSNVAANLGWRMNTFSKNTAVLGGAIYDTVSTIRYYNLNLTGNIASGKGGATYFLDSSSGIFKSVFANNSAAQGGAVFTVDSFPKGNQLLISESNFTMNMASVGGALYCNSSTARMNFQNTFEKNSAENADTAVEYCSITCLTTNKECGCTKGCGLPPPPVTVVTNSTETKIAIAIFVPVTAILLGLVGYLIWKTNKNKSKMQQRAFDEIRLTPNNDNEQL
;
A
#
# COMPACT_ATOMS: atom_id res chain seq x y z
N MET A 1 -61.71 15.58 -11.14
CA MET A 1 -61.20 16.12 -12.42
C MET A 1 -60.09 17.17 -12.29
N TYR A 2 -59.91 17.85 -11.14
CA TYR A 2 -58.86 18.87 -10.96
C TYR A 2 -57.46 18.34 -10.52
N ARG A 3 -57.29 17.03 -10.32
CA ARG A 3 -55.99 16.40 -9.98
C ARG A 3 -55.35 15.60 -11.13
N PHE A 4 -56.03 15.50 -12.26
CA PHE A 4 -55.50 14.82 -13.46
C PHE A 4 -55.01 15.81 -14.53
N THR A 5 -55.40 17.07 -14.46
CA THR A 5 -54.96 18.14 -15.38
C THR A 5 -53.62 18.77 -14.98
N THR A 6 -53.21 18.70 -13.71
CA THR A 6 -51.90 19.20 -13.25
C THR A 6 -50.74 18.25 -13.57
N LEU A 7 -50.98 16.93 -13.70
CA LEU A 7 -49.93 15.99 -14.12
C LEU A 7 -49.65 16.04 -15.64
N LEU A 8 -50.62 16.40 -16.47
CA LEU A 8 -50.46 16.51 -17.93
C LEU A 8 -49.82 17.84 -18.38
N LEU A 9 -49.83 18.87 -17.54
CA LEU A 9 -49.14 20.16 -17.79
C LEU A 9 -47.69 20.16 -17.29
N LEU A 10 -47.33 19.27 -16.35
CA LEU A 10 -45.92 19.06 -15.98
C LEU A 10 -45.17 18.15 -16.96
N SER A 11 -45.86 17.28 -17.70
CA SER A 11 -45.22 16.47 -18.75
C SER A 11 -44.93 17.24 -20.03
N SER A 12 -45.58 18.38 -20.28
CA SER A 12 -45.34 19.22 -21.46
C SER A 12 -44.33 20.35 -21.23
N ILE A 13 -44.04 20.70 -19.97
CA ILE A 13 -42.95 21.64 -19.62
C ILE A 13 -41.59 20.89 -19.45
N LEU A 14 -41.62 19.57 -19.26
CA LEU A 14 -40.42 18.71 -19.25
C LEU A 14 -39.96 18.27 -20.66
N PHE A 15 -40.67 18.66 -21.72
CA PHE A 15 -40.34 18.29 -23.11
C PHE A 15 -39.81 19.44 -23.98
N ILE A 16 -39.63 20.65 -23.42
CA ILE A 16 -39.17 21.84 -24.19
C ILE A 16 -37.85 22.44 -23.67
N SER A 17 -37.22 21.85 -22.64
CA SER A 17 -35.88 22.26 -22.18
C SER A 17 -34.75 21.29 -22.57
N LEU A 18 -35.00 20.32 -23.46
CA LEU A 18 -34.01 19.37 -23.98
C LEU A 18 -33.60 19.63 -25.44
N ILE A 19 -33.89 20.83 -25.97
CA ILE A 19 -33.42 21.28 -27.28
C ILE A 19 -32.62 22.59 -27.09
N SER A 20 -31.40 22.43 -26.61
CA SER A 20 -30.19 23.27 -26.80
C SER A 20 -29.27 22.98 -25.60
N ALA A 21 -28.05 22.48 -25.74
CA ALA A 21 -27.13 22.53 -26.86
C ALA A 21 -26.63 21.12 -27.21
N GLN A 22 -26.80 20.74 -28.47
CA GLN A 22 -25.76 19.97 -29.14
C GLN A 22 -24.49 20.82 -29.09
N SER A 23 -23.52 20.42 -28.28
CA SER A 23 -22.13 20.80 -28.48
C SER A 23 -21.33 19.54 -28.81
N THR A 24 -21.58 18.96 -29.99
CA THR A 24 -20.42 18.50 -30.77
C THR A 24 -19.74 19.77 -31.26
N PRO A 25 -18.44 19.90 -30.98
CA PRO A 25 -17.53 19.19 -31.85
C PRO A 25 -16.47 18.42 -31.04
N THR A 26 -16.49 17.09 -31.11
CA THR A 26 -15.20 16.44 -31.34
C THR A 26 -14.72 17.02 -32.65
N ASN A 27 -13.81 17.99 -32.62
CA ASN A 27 -13.16 18.46 -33.83
C ASN A 27 -12.49 17.21 -34.43
N PRO A 28 -12.98 16.65 -35.56
CA PRO A 28 -12.48 15.38 -36.08
C PRO A 28 -11.00 15.45 -36.47
N SER A 29 -10.42 16.66 -36.50
CA SER A 29 -9.00 16.89 -36.70
C SER A 29 -8.11 16.65 -35.48
N CYS A 30 -8.65 16.53 -34.25
CA CYS A 30 -7.85 16.32 -33.02
C CYS A 30 -7.83 14.88 -32.55
N VAL A 31 -7.90 13.98 -33.52
CA VAL A 31 -7.89 12.55 -33.35
C VAL A 31 -6.71 11.98 -34.10
N PHE A 32 -5.88 11.23 -33.38
CA PHE A 32 -4.66 10.62 -33.88
C PHE A 32 -4.77 9.11 -33.67
N TRP A 33 -4.28 8.34 -34.65
CA TRP A 33 -4.34 6.90 -34.64
C TRP A 33 -2.94 6.32 -34.60
N VAL A 34 -2.77 5.22 -33.88
CA VAL A 34 -1.50 4.52 -33.73
C VAL A 34 -1.75 3.05 -34.02
N SER A 35 -0.93 2.45 -34.88
CA SER A 35 -0.98 1.03 -35.23
C SER A 35 0.39 0.41 -34.99
N SER A 36 0.42 -0.78 -34.37
CA SER A 36 1.68 -1.51 -34.18
C SER A 36 2.27 -2.03 -35.51
N LEU A 37 1.46 -2.05 -36.57
CA LEU A 37 1.83 -2.52 -37.91
C LEU A 37 2.27 -1.39 -38.84
N SER A 38 2.00 -0.13 -38.46
CA SER A 38 2.34 1.02 -39.30
C SER A 38 3.84 1.29 -39.34
N LYS A 39 4.28 1.92 -40.43
CA LYS A 39 5.64 2.44 -40.62
C LYS A 39 5.64 3.94 -40.94
N ASP A 40 4.46 4.57 -40.90
CA ASP A 40 4.26 5.99 -41.16
C ASP A 40 4.16 6.74 -39.83
N ASP A 41 4.63 7.99 -39.81
CA ASP A 41 4.56 8.90 -38.66
C ASP A 41 4.16 10.34 -39.08
N THR A 42 3.63 10.51 -40.29
CA THR A 42 3.46 11.83 -40.94
C THR A 42 2.21 12.58 -40.50
N ASN A 43 1.05 11.89 -40.39
CA ASN A 43 -0.23 12.56 -40.10
C ASN A 43 -1.14 11.83 -39.10
N CYS A 44 -0.78 10.62 -38.66
CA CYS A 44 -1.52 9.78 -37.72
C CYS A 44 -3.05 9.68 -37.99
N THR A 45 -3.48 9.64 -39.25
CA THR A 45 -4.89 9.49 -39.60
C THR A 45 -5.32 8.03 -39.51
N ILE A 46 -6.62 7.72 -39.48
CA ILE A 46 -7.08 6.32 -39.43
C ILE A 46 -6.62 5.50 -40.66
N SER A 47 -6.52 6.13 -41.83
CA SER A 47 -6.04 5.51 -43.06
C SER A 47 -4.52 5.42 -43.12
N ASN A 48 -3.82 6.22 -42.31
CA ASN A 48 -2.37 6.26 -42.23
C ASN A 48 -1.91 6.48 -40.78
N PRO A 49 -2.10 5.48 -39.90
CA PRO A 49 -1.86 5.62 -38.47
C PRO A 49 -0.36 5.74 -38.18
N CYS A 50 -0.01 6.39 -37.08
CA CYS A 50 1.37 6.51 -36.64
C CYS A 50 1.92 5.16 -36.16
N SER A 51 3.23 4.94 -36.35
CA SER A 51 3.89 3.68 -36.03
C SER A 51 4.08 3.45 -34.53
N ASN A 52 4.01 4.51 -33.73
CA ASN A 52 4.21 4.44 -32.29
C ASN A 52 3.59 5.64 -31.55
N LEU A 53 3.37 5.47 -30.25
CA LEU A 53 2.74 6.48 -29.40
C LEU A 53 3.53 7.80 -29.34
N LYS A 54 4.88 7.73 -29.42
CA LYS A 54 5.72 8.94 -29.40
C LYS A 54 5.41 9.84 -30.59
N ALA A 55 5.32 9.28 -31.80
CA ALA A 55 4.99 10.02 -33.01
C ALA A 55 3.61 10.69 -32.88
N ALA A 56 2.60 9.96 -32.39
CA ALA A 56 1.27 10.52 -32.19
C ALA A 56 1.22 11.61 -31.11
N ILE A 57 1.96 11.48 -30.01
CA ILE A 57 2.05 12.52 -28.98
C ILE A 57 2.75 13.77 -29.52
N ILE A 58 3.83 13.61 -30.30
CA ILE A 58 4.52 14.74 -30.93
C ILE A 58 3.56 15.50 -31.86
N LEU A 59 2.83 14.79 -32.72
CA LEU A 59 1.90 15.42 -33.64
C LEU A 59 0.69 16.04 -32.91
N ALA A 60 0.17 15.38 -31.87
CA ALA A 60 -0.91 15.91 -31.04
C ALA A 60 -0.52 17.21 -30.31
N ASN A 61 0.76 17.38 -30.00
CA ASN A 61 1.32 18.58 -29.38
C ASN A 61 1.66 19.70 -30.37
N ASP A 62 1.65 19.43 -31.68
CA ASP A 62 1.93 20.44 -32.70
C ASP A 62 0.69 21.34 -32.91
N VAL A 63 0.83 22.63 -32.60
CA VAL A 63 -0.24 23.63 -32.77
C VAL A 63 -0.58 23.92 -34.24
N THR A 64 0.21 23.42 -35.18
CA THR A 64 -0.10 23.49 -36.62
C THR A 64 -1.06 22.37 -37.08
N ALA A 65 -1.24 21.34 -36.25
CA ALA A 65 -2.07 20.18 -36.58
C ALA A 65 -3.56 20.45 -36.37
N ASN A 66 -4.21 21.28 -37.20
CA ASN A 66 -5.68 21.49 -37.28
C ASN A 66 -6.49 21.58 -35.96
N CYS A 67 -5.82 21.85 -34.84
CA CYS A 67 -6.38 21.77 -33.51
C CYS A 67 -6.14 23.07 -32.77
N THR A 68 -7.15 23.54 -32.06
CA THR A 68 -7.01 24.73 -31.23
C THR A 68 -6.22 24.43 -29.96
N THR A 69 -5.75 25.47 -29.28
CA THR A 69 -5.02 25.38 -28.00
C THR A 69 -5.90 24.90 -26.85
N THR A 70 -7.23 24.84 -27.03
CA THR A 70 -8.21 24.39 -26.03
C THR A 70 -8.83 23.03 -26.36
N ASP A 71 -8.57 22.49 -27.55
CA ASP A 71 -9.15 21.23 -27.99
C ASP A 71 -8.56 20.06 -27.16
N THR A 72 -9.42 19.12 -26.76
CA THR A 72 -8.95 17.82 -26.22
C THR A 72 -8.40 16.98 -27.36
N ARG A 73 -7.24 16.36 -27.13
CA ARG A 73 -6.56 15.48 -28.10
C ARG A 73 -6.85 14.02 -27.74
N TYR A 74 -7.26 13.24 -28.74
CA TYR A 74 -7.48 11.81 -28.58
C TYR A 74 -6.44 11.04 -29.38
N ILE A 75 -5.75 10.11 -28.75
CA ILE A 75 -4.83 9.18 -29.39
C ILE A 75 -5.41 7.77 -29.25
N TYR A 76 -5.89 7.21 -30.35
CA TYR A 76 -6.40 5.86 -30.41
C TYR A 76 -5.30 4.88 -30.80
N MET A 77 -5.10 3.87 -29.97
CA MET A 77 -4.20 2.77 -30.24
C MET A 77 -5.01 1.57 -30.70
N ILE A 78 -4.67 1.03 -31.86
CA ILE A 78 -5.34 -0.13 -32.46
C ILE A 78 -4.79 -1.42 -31.81
N PRO A 79 -5.62 -2.34 -31.31
CA PRO A 79 -5.15 -3.60 -30.72
C PRO A 79 -4.74 -4.63 -31.81
N ASP A 80 -3.83 -4.23 -32.71
CA ASP A 80 -3.36 -5.03 -33.85
C ASP A 80 -2.00 -5.72 -33.60
N GLY A 81 -1.42 -5.56 -32.41
CA GLY A 81 -0.19 -6.19 -31.99
C GLY A 81 0.43 -5.53 -30.75
N ASP A 82 1.63 -6.00 -30.39
CA ASP A 82 2.42 -5.42 -29.29
C ASP A 82 3.14 -4.15 -29.75
N TYR A 83 2.86 -3.05 -29.06
CA TYR A 83 3.61 -1.81 -29.21
C TYR A 83 4.94 -1.92 -28.48
N LYS A 84 6.01 -1.94 -29.29
CA LYS A 84 7.40 -2.07 -28.85
C LYS A 84 8.26 -1.01 -29.51
N GLY A 85 9.43 -0.73 -28.95
CA GLY A 85 10.41 0.14 -29.61
C GLY A 85 10.82 -0.43 -30.97
N LYS A 86 11.17 0.44 -31.92
CA LYS A 86 11.55 0.04 -33.28
C LYS A 86 12.91 -0.69 -33.25
N GLY A 87 12.93 -1.99 -33.56
CA GLY A 87 14.14 -2.82 -33.49
C GLY A 87 14.54 -3.18 -32.05
N ASN A 88 15.83 -3.26 -31.75
CA ASN A 88 16.38 -3.48 -30.40
C ASN A 88 16.53 -2.16 -29.61
N VAL A 89 15.64 -1.18 -29.84
CA VAL A 89 15.66 0.14 -29.19
C VAL A 89 14.57 0.22 -28.12
N GLU A 90 14.89 0.84 -26.98
CA GLU A 90 13.95 1.11 -25.89
C GLU A 90 12.76 1.93 -26.39
N PHE A 91 11.54 1.57 -25.99
CA PHE A 91 10.38 2.43 -26.22
C PHE A 91 10.44 3.58 -25.21
N SER A 92 11.03 4.72 -25.60
CA SER A 92 11.14 5.89 -24.72
C SER A 92 10.27 7.04 -25.23
N VAL A 93 9.37 7.52 -24.38
CA VAL A 93 8.51 8.69 -24.66
C VAL A 93 8.76 9.74 -23.59
N ASP A 94 9.40 10.84 -23.97
CA ASP A 94 9.50 12.03 -23.12
C ASP A 94 8.38 12.98 -23.51
N ILE A 95 7.51 13.27 -22.54
CA ILE A 95 6.30 14.04 -22.74
C ILE A 95 6.56 15.46 -22.20
N ILE A 96 6.84 16.38 -23.12
CA ILE A 96 7.15 17.79 -22.87
C ILE A 96 6.17 18.63 -23.70
N THR A 97 5.40 19.53 -23.07
CA THR A 97 4.55 20.50 -23.77
C THR A 97 5.00 21.91 -23.41
N SER A 98 5.72 22.59 -24.29
CA SER A 98 6.09 24.00 -24.10
C SER A 98 5.05 24.92 -24.74
N GLY A 99 4.51 25.87 -23.97
CA GLY A 99 3.74 27.00 -24.53
C GLY A 99 2.24 26.77 -24.76
N ILE A 100 1.65 25.72 -24.20
CA ILE A 100 0.20 25.44 -24.36
C ILE A 100 -0.48 25.48 -22.99
N GLU A 101 -1.63 26.14 -22.90
CA GLU A 101 -2.20 26.55 -21.61
C GLU A 101 -2.92 25.44 -20.83
N GLU A 102 -3.49 24.44 -21.51
CA GLU A 102 -4.01 23.20 -20.91
C GLU A 102 -4.44 22.25 -22.05
N ILE A 103 -3.80 21.08 -22.21
CA ILE A 103 -4.25 20.05 -23.16
C ILE A 103 -4.58 18.78 -22.38
N ASN A 104 -5.76 18.23 -22.66
CA ASN A 104 -6.12 16.87 -22.28
C ASN A 104 -5.68 15.91 -23.39
N ILE A 105 -4.74 15.00 -23.09
CA ILE A 105 -4.37 13.92 -23.99
C ILE A 105 -4.98 12.63 -23.44
N VAL A 106 -5.96 12.10 -24.16
CA VAL A 106 -6.60 10.82 -23.85
C VAL A 106 -6.02 9.76 -24.77
N VAL A 107 -5.31 8.79 -24.20
CA VAL A 107 -4.79 7.63 -24.92
C VAL A 107 -5.69 6.44 -24.61
N SER A 108 -6.33 5.89 -25.64
CA SER A 108 -7.32 4.81 -25.48
C SER A 108 -7.01 3.64 -26.41
N SER A 109 -7.24 2.42 -25.92
CA SER A 109 -7.20 1.18 -26.71
C SER A 109 -8.49 0.87 -27.49
N ALA A 110 -9.53 1.70 -27.31
CA ALA A 110 -10.80 1.59 -28.00
C ALA A 110 -11.25 2.97 -28.53
N ASP A 111 -12.02 2.94 -29.61
CA ASP A 111 -12.70 4.11 -30.15
C ASP A 111 -13.71 4.62 -29.12
N LEU A 112 -13.47 5.80 -28.54
CA LEU A 112 -14.40 6.40 -27.58
C LEU A 112 -15.62 6.95 -28.35
N PRO A 113 -16.87 6.65 -27.92
CA PRO A 113 -18.04 7.38 -28.39
C PRO A 113 -18.01 8.85 -27.92
N ALA A 114 -18.72 9.70 -28.65
CA ALA A 114 -18.64 11.17 -28.62
C ALA A 114 -19.02 11.89 -27.29
N ASP A 115 -19.25 11.20 -26.17
CA ASP A 115 -19.63 11.86 -24.90
C ASP A 115 -18.99 11.19 -23.67
N ILE A 116 -18.01 11.88 -23.07
CA ILE A 116 -17.11 11.36 -22.03
C ILE A 116 -17.73 11.40 -20.64
N ASN A 117 -18.81 12.15 -20.44
CA ASN A 117 -19.39 12.35 -19.11
C ASN A 117 -20.40 11.27 -18.69
N ASN A 118 -20.79 10.36 -19.60
CA ASN A 118 -21.83 9.35 -19.35
C ASN A 118 -21.41 7.90 -19.65
N VAL A 119 -20.11 7.63 -19.86
CA VAL A 119 -19.67 6.26 -20.13
C VAL A 119 -19.67 5.43 -18.83
N VAL A 120 -20.72 4.63 -18.66
CA VAL A 120 -20.68 3.45 -17.79
C VAL A 120 -19.79 2.43 -18.51
N TYR A 121 -18.57 2.25 -18.01
CA TYR A 121 -17.62 1.26 -18.52
C TYR A 121 -18.05 -0.11 -18.01
N PRO A 122 -18.57 -0.94 -18.91
CA PRO A 122 -17.84 -2.16 -19.22
C PRO A 122 -17.60 -2.23 -20.73
N LEU A 123 -16.40 -2.64 -21.14
CA LEU A 123 -16.17 -3.15 -22.50
C LEU A 123 -17.02 -4.41 -22.66
N ALA A 124 -18.26 -4.27 -23.11
CA ALA A 124 -18.99 -5.37 -23.71
C ALA A 124 -18.63 -5.38 -25.19
N ASN A 125 -17.77 -6.33 -25.60
CA ASN A 125 -17.51 -6.78 -26.99
C ASN A 125 -17.47 -5.65 -28.04
N GLN A 126 -16.31 -5.26 -28.59
CA GLN A 126 -15.89 -5.85 -29.88
C GLN A 126 -14.35 -5.88 -30.12
N SER A 127 -13.52 -5.56 -29.12
CA SER A 127 -12.14 -6.08 -29.10
C SER A 127 -11.94 -6.87 -27.81
N SER A 128 -11.65 -8.16 -27.92
CA SER A 128 -11.33 -9.03 -26.77
C SER A 128 -9.89 -8.83 -26.28
N LYS A 129 -9.24 -7.73 -26.67
CA LYS A 129 -7.81 -7.48 -26.47
C LYS A 129 -7.58 -6.01 -26.15
N ASN A 130 -7.00 -5.75 -24.99
CA ASN A 130 -6.40 -4.47 -24.70
C ASN A 130 -5.19 -4.23 -25.61
N VAL A 131 -4.86 -2.97 -25.83
CA VAL A 131 -3.59 -2.59 -26.43
C VAL A 131 -2.47 -2.91 -25.47
N VAL A 132 -1.39 -3.50 -25.98
CA VAL A 132 -0.25 -3.94 -25.18
C VAL A 132 0.98 -3.10 -25.51
N ILE A 133 1.52 -2.41 -24.51
CA ILE A 133 2.86 -1.82 -24.56
C ILE A 133 3.81 -2.80 -23.87
N ASN A 134 4.67 -3.47 -24.65
CA ASN A 134 5.49 -4.59 -24.19
C ASN A 134 6.99 -4.22 -24.14
N GLY A 135 7.59 -4.35 -22.96
CA GLY A 135 9.00 -4.06 -22.68
C GLY A 135 9.98 -5.23 -22.78
N GLU A 136 9.52 -6.43 -23.14
CA GLU A 136 10.27 -7.71 -23.05
C GLU A 136 11.69 -7.68 -23.65
N TYR A 137 11.94 -6.87 -24.68
CA TYR A 137 13.23 -6.85 -25.40
C TYR A 137 14.12 -5.65 -25.05
N ASN A 138 13.55 -4.46 -24.83
CA ASN A 138 14.33 -3.22 -24.73
C ASN A 138 13.92 -2.31 -23.58
N ALA A 139 13.05 -2.78 -22.67
CA ALA A 139 12.29 -1.94 -21.75
C ALA A 139 11.39 -0.91 -22.48
N PHE A 140 10.44 -0.37 -21.72
CA PHE A 140 9.77 0.86 -22.11
C PHE A 140 9.92 1.86 -20.97
N LEU A 141 9.94 3.13 -21.34
CA LEU A 141 10.12 4.24 -20.43
C LEU A 141 9.27 5.43 -20.89
N ILE A 142 8.23 5.76 -20.13
CA ILE A 142 7.41 6.95 -20.40
C ILE A 142 7.67 7.95 -19.29
N ARG A 143 8.16 9.13 -19.66
CA ARG A 143 8.53 10.19 -18.73
C ARG A 143 7.65 11.41 -18.94
N PHE A 144 7.02 11.85 -17.88
CA PHE A 144 6.29 13.11 -17.83
C PHE A 144 7.17 14.11 -17.11
N TYR A 145 7.52 15.18 -17.82
CA TYR A 145 8.29 16.31 -17.30
C TYR A 145 7.36 17.49 -17.02
N PRO A 146 7.83 18.49 -16.24
CA PRO A 146 7.04 19.66 -15.91
C PRO A 146 6.37 20.26 -17.15
N ASN A 147 5.04 20.23 -17.15
CA ASN A 147 4.23 20.64 -18.28
C ASN A 147 2.86 21.18 -17.79
N LYS A 148 2.00 21.62 -18.70
CA LYS A 148 0.64 22.08 -18.39
C LYS A 148 -0.46 21.10 -18.85
N ALA A 149 -0.07 19.93 -19.36
CA ALA A 149 -0.99 18.99 -19.98
C ALA A 149 -1.47 17.92 -18.98
N LEU A 150 -2.74 17.55 -19.09
CA LEU A 150 -3.38 16.50 -18.32
C LEU A 150 -3.42 15.23 -19.19
N TYR A 151 -2.90 14.12 -18.65
CA TYR A 151 -2.82 12.86 -19.40
C TYR A 151 -3.80 11.85 -18.82
N THR A 152 -4.57 11.18 -19.67
CA THR A 152 -5.42 10.06 -19.27
C THR A 152 -5.18 8.87 -20.17
N PHE A 153 -4.75 7.75 -19.57
CA PHE A 153 -4.59 6.48 -20.27
C PHE A 153 -5.76 5.56 -19.91
N ILE A 154 -6.38 4.94 -20.92
CA ILE A 154 -7.58 4.12 -20.77
C ILE A 154 -7.38 2.77 -21.46
N GLY A 155 -7.53 1.68 -20.71
CA GLY A 155 -7.60 0.33 -21.30
C GLY A 155 -6.26 -0.19 -21.86
N ILE A 156 -5.12 0.26 -21.34
CA ILE A 156 -3.80 -0.11 -21.86
C ILE A 156 -3.12 -1.10 -20.91
N ASP A 157 -2.54 -2.15 -21.47
CA ASP A 157 -1.72 -3.12 -20.76
C ASP A 157 -0.24 -2.75 -20.93
N PHE A 158 0.40 -2.35 -19.83
CA PHE A 158 1.83 -2.07 -19.76
C PHE A 158 2.54 -3.29 -19.16
N ILE A 159 3.23 -4.06 -20.00
CA ILE A 159 3.79 -5.34 -19.60
C ILE A 159 5.29 -5.44 -19.81
N ASN A 160 5.97 -6.20 -18.95
CA ASN A 160 7.39 -6.55 -19.08
C ASN A 160 8.34 -5.33 -19.17
N GLY A 161 7.95 -4.18 -18.63
CA GLY A 161 8.83 -3.01 -18.50
C GLY A 161 10.07 -3.34 -17.68
N ASN A 162 11.24 -2.84 -18.07
CA ASN A 162 12.51 -3.13 -17.40
C ASN A 162 13.36 -1.88 -17.26
N ALA A 163 12.98 -0.97 -16.37
CA ALA A 163 13.69 0.30 -16.22
C ALA A 163 14.99 0.13 -15.43
N ARG A 164 16.11 0.22 -16.16
CA ARG A 164 17.48 0.23 -15.61
C ARG A 164 17.99 1.67 -15.51
N GLY A 165 19.06 1.88 -14.73
CA GLY A 165 19.74 3.18 -14.65
C GLY A 165 19.07 4.19 -13.70
N ASN A 166 19.37 5.49 -13.90
CA ASN A 166 19.11 6.55 -12.92
C ASN A 166 17.62 6.85 -12.68
N VAL A 167 16.76 6.66 -13.68
CA VAL A 167 15.31 6.88 -13.52
C VAL A 167 14.71 5.72 -12.71
N GLY A 168 14.97 4.47 -13.10
CA GLY A 168 14.67 3.28 -12.29
C GLY A 168 13.19 2.90 -12.17
N TYR A 169 12.31 3.49 -13.00
CA TYR A 169 10.86 3.21 -13.09
C TYR A 169 10.42 3.21 -14.57
N PRO A 170 9.63 2.23 -15.05
CA PRO A 170 9.11 2.23 -16.43
C PRO A 170 8.15 3.40 -16.74
N LEU A 171 7.34 3.83 -15.77
CA LEU A 171 6.56 5.07 -15.86
C LEU A 171 7.06 6.05 -14.81
N TYR A 172 7.53 7.20 -15.27
CA TYR A 172 8.13 8.22 -14.42
C TYR A 172 7.40 9.55 -14.60
N VAL A 173 6.72 10.00 -13.54
CA VAL A 173 5.96 11.24 -13.53
C VAL A 173 6.62 12.18 -12.54
N ASN A 174 7.18 13.28 -13.02
CA ASN A 174 7.76 14.31 -12.17
C ASN A 174 7.27 15.69 -12.58
N GLU A 175 6.66 16.40 -11.62
CA GLU A 175 6.18 17.79 -11.80
C GLU A 175 5.13 17.95 -12.91
N ALA A 176 4.51 16.84 -13.34
CA ALA A 176 3.33 16.91 -14.20
C ALA A 176 2.12 17.41 -13.39
N PRO A 177 1.21 18.19 -13.98
CA PRO A 177 0.05 18.71 -13.29
C PRO A 177 -0.94 17.57 -12.97
N SER A 178 -1.16 16.64 -13.91
CA SER A 178 -1.97 15.44 -13.69
C SER A 178 -1.61 14.29 -14.63
N VAL A 179 -1.69 13.06 -14.11
CA VAL A 179 -1.67 11.83 -14.91
C VAL A 179 -2.69 10.85 -14.34
N SER A 180 -3.61 10.37 -15.19
CA SER A 180 -4.67 9.45 -14.79
C SER A 180 -4.59 8.16 -15.60
N PHE A 181 -4.92 7.05 -14.94
CA PHE A 181 -4.97 5.72 -15.51
C PHE A 181 -6.33 5.10 -15.18
N LYS A 182 -7.02 4.60 -16.19
CA LYS A 182 -8.32 3.97 -16.06
C LYS A 182 -8.35 2.62 -16.77
N SER A 183 -8.82 1.59 -16.08
CA SER A 183 -8.94 0.25 -16.68
C SER A 183 -7.64 -0.27 -17.31
N CYS A 184 -6.49 0.14 -16.77
CA CYS A 184 -5.17 -0.25 -17.26
C CYS A 184 -4.62 -1.43 -16.48
N THR A 185 -3.82 -2.26 -17.15
CA THR A 185 -3.08 -3.36 -16.52
C THR A 185 -1.59 -3.04 -16.50
N PHE A 186 -0.94 -3.31 -15.40
CA PHE A 186 0.48 -3.13 -15.16
C PHE A 186 1.05 -4.47 -14.71
N GLN A 187 1.71 -5.20 -15.61
CA GLN A 187 2.09 -6.59 -15.35
C GLN A 187 3.57 -6.89 -15.58
N ASN A 188 4.19 -7.63 -14.65
CA ASN A 188 5.56 -8.13 -14.75
C ASN A 188 6.60 -7.01 -15.01
N ASN A 189 6.32 -5.79 -14.53
CA ASN A 189 7.25 -4.68 -14.71
C ASN A 189 8.31 -4.69 -13.61
N ARG A 190 9.53 -4.31 -13.98
CA ARG A 190 10.68 -4.24 -13.09
C ARG A 190 11.35 -2.88 -13.15
N GLY A 191 11.68 -2.34 -11.98
CA GLY A 191 12.50 -1.14 -11.89
C GLY A 191 13.48 -1.18 -10.71
N ASN A 192 14.66 -0.60 -10.92
CA ASN A 192 15.77 -0.60 -9.94
C ASN A 192 15.56 0.35 -8.74
N LYS A 193 14.56 1.21 -8.79
CA LYS A 193 14.20 2.07 -7.65
C LYS A 193 12.82 1.67 -7.13
N GLY A 194 11.85 1.49 -8.02
CA GLY A 194 10.59 0.84 -7.69
C GLY A 194 9.95 0.23 -8.94
N GLY A 195 8.83 -0.46 -8.75
CA GLY A 195 8.39 -1.46 -9.71
C GLY A 195 7.94 -0.92 -11.05
N MET A 196 6.85 -0.15 -11.07
CA MET A 196 6.21 0.27 -12.31
C MET A 196 6.08 1.79 -12.45
N LEU A 197 5.46 2.44 -11.48
CA LEU A 197 5.01 3.82 -11.60
C LEU A 197 5.58 4.67 -10.48
N PHE A 198 6.31 5.73 -10.85
CA PHE A 198 6.72 6.79 -9.94
C PHE A 198 5.92 8.06 -10.20
N ILE A 199 5.36 8.63 -9.14
CA ILE A 199 4.65 9.92 -9.17
C ILE A 199 5.29 10.85 -8.14
N SER A 200 5.81 11.99 -8.62
CA SER A 200 6.39 13.01 -7.76
C SER A 200 5.94 14.41 -8.13
N SER A 201 5.75 15.24 -7.10
CA SER A 201 5.45 16.66 -7.24
C SER A 201 4.21 16.95 -8.09
N VAL A 202 3.19 16.10 -7.98
CA VAL A 202 1.89 16.30 -8.63
C VAL A 202 0.94 16.97 -7.64
N PHE A 203 0.36 18.11 -8.04
CA PHE A 203 -0.46 18.94 -7.15
C PHE A 203 -1.92 19.08 -7.59
N SER A 204 -2.26 18.61 -8.80
CA SER A 204 -3.65 18.54 -9.27
C SER A 204 -4.18 17.11 -9.19
N THR A 205 -5.50 16.98 -9.32
CA THR A 205 -6.18 15.69 -9.22
C THR A 205 -5.68 14.70 -10.27
N SER A 206 -5.23 13.52 -9.82
CA SER A 206 -4.82 12.39 -10.66
C SER A 206 -5.51 11.13 -10.17
N ASN A 207 -6.06 10.33 -11.09
CA ASN A 207 -6.86 9.16 -10.73
C ASN A 207 -6.24 7.87 -11.29
N ILE A 208 -6.06 6.87 -10.42
CA ILE A 208 -5.75 5.49 -10.78
C ILE A 208 -7.00 4.67 -10.43
N THR A 209 -7.83 4.39 -11.44
CA THR A 209 -9.18 3.82 -11.26
C THR A 209 -9.34 2.52 -12.03
N ASP A 210 -9.93 1.51 -11.41
CA ASP A 210 -10.27 0.24 -12.05
C ASP A 210 -9.04 -0.45 -12.69
N CYS A 211 -7.85 -0.24 -12.13
CA CYS A 211 -6.59 -0.73 -12.67
C CYS A 211 -6.12 -2.02 -11.98
N GLN A 212 -5.14 -2.68 -12.58
CA GLN A 212 -4.50 -3.89 -12.03
C GLN A 212 -2.98 -3.75 -12.04
N PHE A 213 -2.32 -3.97 -10.90
CA PHE A 213 -0.87 -4.04 -10.76
C PHE A 213 -0.49 -5.46 -10.32
N ILE A 214 0.06 -6.25 -11.23
CA ILE A 214 0.28 -7.69 -11.05
C ILE A 214 1.76 -8.03 -11.25
N ASN A 215 2.36 -8.75 -10.29
CA ASN A 215 3.72 -9.28 -10.40
C ASN A 215 4.80 -8.22 -10.71
N ASN A 216 4.59 -6.97 -10.30
CA ASN A 216 5.61 -5.94 -10.49
C ASN A 216 6.68 -6.05 -9.40
N THR A 217 7.92 -5.75 -9.75
CA THR A 217 9.08 -5.91 -8.87
C THR A 217 9.93 -4.64 -8.83
N GLY A 218 10.01 -4.03 -7.65
CA GLY A 218 10.97 -2.97 -7.37
C GLY A 218 12.08 -3.46 -6.46
N THR A 219 13.30 -2.96 -6.61
CA THR A 219 14.39 -3.37 -5.71
C THR A 219 14.47 -2.57 -4.41
N LEU A 220 13.89 -1.36 -4.34
CA LEU A 220 14.00 -0.47 -3.18
C LEU A 220 12.63 -0.04 -2.63
N GLU A 221 11.99 0.97 -3.23
CA GLU A 221 10.90 1.69 -2.57
C GLU A 221 9.53 1.03 -2.71
N SER A 222 9.13 0.55 -3.89
CA SER A 222 7.80 -0.06 -4.06
C SER A 222 7.80 -1.16 -5.11
N GLY A 223 6.92 -2.15 -4.97
CA GLY A 223 6.79 -3.19 -5.98
C GLY A 223 5.94 -2.79 -7.16
N ALA A 224 5.04 -1.80 -7.03
CA ALA A 224 4.21 -1.31 -8.13
C ALA A 224 4.25 0.21 -8.26
N VAL A 225 3.78 0.94 -7.25
CA VAL A 225 3.58 2.40 -7.32
C VAL A 225 4.35 3.09 -6.20
N TYR A 226 5.16 4.09 -6.53
CA TYR A 226 5.80 4.99 -5.57
C TYR A 226 5.28 6.41 -5.76
N ILE A 227 4.69 6.98 -4.71
CA ILE A 227 4.18 8.35 -4.67
C ILE A 227 5.00 9.17 -3.67
N ARG A 228 5.52 10.32 -4.12
CA ARG A 228 6.34 11.23 -3.32
C ARG A 228 5.87 12.67 -3.48
N GLN A 229 5.80 13.43 -2.38
CA GLN A 229 5.54 14.88 -2.38
C GLN A 229 4.36 15.28 -3.29
N SER A 230 3.31 14.48 -3.31
CA SER A 230 2.17 14.65 -4.23
C SER A 230 0.85 14.76 -3.46
N PHE A 231 -0.08 15.53 -4.00
CA PHE A 231 -1.35 15.87 -3.37
C PHE A 231 -2.47 15.71 -4.40
N GLY A 232 -3.59 15.10 -3.99
CA GLY A 232 -4.73 14.90 -4.90
C GLY A 232 -4.65 13.64 -5.77
N ILE A 233 -3.82 12.65 -5.40
CA ILE A 233 -3.84 11.34 -6.05
C ILE A 233 -4.95 10.47 -5.45
N ASN A 234 -5.83 9.95 -6.28
CA ASN A 234 -6.88 9.01 -5.88
C ASN A 234 -6.62 7.64 -6.51
N ILE A 235 -6.51 6.59 -5.69
CA ILE A 235 -6.41 5.20 -6.10
C ILE A 235 -7.72 4.51 -5.72
N LEU A 236 -8.52 4.12 -6.70
CA LEU A 236 -9.88 3.64 -6.52
C LEU A 236 -10.08 2.33 -7.28
N ASN A 237 -10.82 1.37 -6.69
CA ASN A 237 -11.23 0.13 -7.35
C ASN A 237 -10.07 -0.65 -7.98
N THR A 238 -8.87 -0.56 -7.41
CA THR A 238 -7.64 -1.06 -8.04
C THR A 238 -7.14 -2.30 -7.31
N THR A 239 -6.62 -3.26 -8.08
CA THR A 239 -6.04 -4.49 -7.55
C THR A 239 -4.52 -4.42 -7.61
N PHE A 240 -3.87 -4.74 -6.49
CA PHE A 240 -2.43 -4.94 -6.35
C PHE A 240 -2.18 -6.38 -5.93
N GLN A 241 -1.62 -7.18 -6.85
CA GLN A 241 -1.41 -8.60 -6.63
C GLN A 241 0.05 -9.00 -6.86
N SER A 242 0.61 -9.73 -5.90
CA SER A 242 1.91 -10.40 -6.06
C SER A 242 3.06 -9.46 -6.43
N ASN A 243 2.96 -8.18 -6.04
CA ASN A 243 4.03 -7.22 -6.22
C ASN A 243 5.08 -7.38 -5.12
N THR A 244 6.35 -7.15 -5.45
CA THR A 244 7.47 -7.35 -4.52
C THR A 244 8.43 -6.17 -4.48
N ALA A 245 8.84 -5.75 -3.28
CA ALA A 245 9.93 -4.78 -3.10
C ALA A 245 10.63 -4.89 -1.74
N SER A 246 11.56 -3.98 -1.45
CA SER A 246 12.19 -3.88 -0.13
C SER A 246 11.27 -3.17 0.88
N GLN A 247 10.62 -2.10 0.44
CA GLN A 247 9.56 -1.41 1.16
C GLN A 247 8.27 -1.47 0.33
N GLY A 248 7.10 -1.38 0.96
CA GLY A 248 5.82 -1.20 0.28
C GLY A 248 5.64 -2.17 -0.90
N GLY A 249 5.38 -3.45 -0.59
CA GLY A 249 5.41 -4.51 -1.61
C GLY A 249 4.53 -4.21 -2.83
N ALA A 250 3.46 -3.42 -2.67
CA ALA A 250 2.74 -2.81 -3.78
C ALA A 250 2.93 -1.29 -3.86
N LEU A 251 2.64 -0.57 -2.78
CA LEU A 251 2.54 0.89 -2.76
C LEU A 251 3.46 1.49 -1.71
N TYR A 252 4.23 2.50 -2.10
CA TYR A 252 5.00 3.34 -1.18
C TYR A 252 4.54 4.78 -1.30
N VAL A 253 4.28 5.42 -0.16
CA VAL A 253 3.78 6.80 -0.09
C VAL A 253 4.67 7.61 0.84
N LEU A 254 5.26 8.70 0.32
CA LEU A 254 6.15 9.58 1.06
C LEU A 254 5.68 11.02 1.01
N ASN A 255 5.40 11.61 2.17
CA ASN A 255 5.05 13.02 2.32
C ASN A 255 3.95 13.45 1.33
N SER A 256 2.91 12.63 1.19
CA SER A 256 1.89 12.77 0.15
C SER A 256 0.49 12.58 0.73
N ASN A 257 -0.48 13.37 0.27
CA ASN A 257 -1.86 13.26 0.73
C ASN A 257 -2.70 12.63 -0.37
N ILE A 258 -2.82 11.30 -0.30
CA ILE A 258 -3.54 10.49 -1.28
C ILE A 258 -4.79 9.86 -0.67
N VAL A 259 -5.71 9.44 -1.53
CA VAL A 259 -6.88 8.65 -1.15
C VAL A 259 -6.77 7.25 -1.75
N VAL A 260 -6.91 6.22 -0.93
CA VAL A 260 -6.93 4.81 -1.36
C VAL A 260 -8.24 4.18 -0.91
N ASN A 261 -9.14 3.88 -1.84
CA ASN A 261 -10.46 3.33 -1.51
C ASN A 261 -10.85 2.15 -2.40
N ASN A 262 -11.58 1.21 -1.82
CA ASN A 262 -12.12 0.04 -2.52
C ASN A 262 -11.05 -0.75 -3.31
N CYS A 263 -9.83 -0.81 -2.76
CA CYS A 263 -8.70 -1.49 -3.39
C CYS A 263 -8.45 -2.85 -2.74
N GLN A 264 -7.86 -3.76 -3.53
CA GLN A 264 -7.45 -5.08 -3.07
C GLN A 264 -5.94 -5.24 -3.13
N PHE A 265 -5.31 -5.62 -2.02
CA PHE A 265 -3.89 -5.90 -1.91
C PHE A 265 -3.71 -7.36 -1.52
N THR A 266 -3.31 -8.21 -2.47
CA THR A 266 -3.22 -9.66 -2.26
C THR A 266 -1.84 -10.22 -2.57
N ASN A 267 -1.28 -11.04 -1.67
CA ASN A 267 0.00 -11.72 -1.84
C ASN A 267 1.17 -10.77 -2.17
N ASN A 268 1.12 -9.50 -1.75
CA ASN A 268 2.26 -8.60 -1.94
C ASN A 268 3.31 -8.84 -0.85
N ASN A 269 4.58 -8.64 -1.20
CA ASN A 269 5.70 -8.96 -0.33
C ASN A 269 6.69 -7.79 -0.24
N ALA A 270 7.03 -7.38 0.98
CA ALA A 270 8.12 -6.46 1.25
C ALA A 270 9.22 -7.19 2.04
N THR A 271 10.49 -7.07 1.65
CA THR A 271 11.56 -7.71 2.43
C THR A 271 11.82 -7.01 3.76
N ASN A 272 11.39 -5.74 3.92
CA ASN A 272 11.52 -4.99 5.16
C ASN A 272 10.14 -4.56 5.70
N ASN A 273 9.53 -3.50 5.19
CA ASN A 273 8.34 -2.93 5.83
C ASN A 273 7.17 -2.75 4.85
N GLY A 274 5.96 -2.99 5.36
CA GLY A 274 4.72 -2.76 4.64
C GLY A 274 4.52 -3.74 3.51
N GLY A 275 4.09 -4.96 3.82
CA GLY A 275 4.01 -6.04 2.83
C GLY A 275 3.15 -5.70 1.62
N ALA A 276 2.11 -4.89 1.82
CA ALA A 276 1.40 -4.20 0.75
C ALA A 276 1.76 -2.72 0.66
N ILE A 277 1.59 -1.98 1.76
CA ILE A 277 1.70 -0.52 1.77
C ILE A 277 2.73 -0.06 2.79
N TYR A 278 3.64 0.80 2.36
CA TYR A 278 4.43 1.66 3.23
C TYR A 278 3.95 3.10 3.09
N VAL A 279 3.65 3.77 4.20
CA VAL A 279 3.26 5.18 4.20
C VAL A 279 4.01 5.96 5.27
N SER A 280 4.57 7.11 4.87
CA SER A 280 5.36 7.99 5.74
C SER A 280 5.00 9.46 5.54
N GLY A 281 4.87 10.21 6.63
CA GLY A 281 4.71 11.68 6.59
C GLY A 281 3.44 12.17 5.91
N SER A 282 2.39 11.34 5.84
CA SER A 282 1.16 11.65 5.10
C SER A 282 0.09 12.20 6.05
N ASN A 283 -0.53 13.33 5.71
CA ASN A 283 -1.54 13.98 6.56
C ASN A 283 -2.84 14.19 5.79
N VAL A 284 -3.67 13.15 5.81
CA VAL A 284 -4.90 13.11 5.03
C VAL A 284 -6.03 13.71 5.86
N ALA A 285 -6.75 14.67 5.27
CA ALA A 285 -7.91 15.28 5.92
C ALA A 285 -8.93 14.22 6.36
N ALA A 286 -9.56 14.44 7.52
CA ALA A 286 -10.42 13.45 8.19
C ALA A 286 -11.51 12.85 7.28
N ASN A 287 -12.11 13.70 6.45
CA ASN A 287 -13.17 13.32 5.50
C ASN A 287 -12.65 12.45 4.34
N LEU A 288 -11.36 12.51 4.01
CA LEU A 288 -10.71 11.81 2.91
C LEU A 288 -9.99 10.51 3.33
N GLY A 289 -10.31 9.97 4.52
CA GLY A 289 -9.73 8.71 5.00
C GLY A 289 -9.83 7.54 4.01
N TRP A 290 -8.93 6.57 4.15
CA TRP A 290 -8.83 5.39 3.29
C TRP A 290 -9.87 4.35 3.71
N ARG A 291 -10.65 3.85 2.76
CA ARG A 291 -11.87 3.08 3.07
C ARG A 291 -12.05 1.83 2.23
N MET A 292 -12.67 0.81 2.81
CA MET A 292 -13.15 -0.38 2.09
C MET A 292 -12.02 -1.13 1.36
N ASN A 293 -10.81 -1.09 1.90
CA ASN A 293 -9.68 -1.80 1.31
C ASN A 293 -9.52 -3.19 1.91
N THR A 294 -9.18 -4.16 1.08
CA THR A 294 -8.90 -5.54 1.50
C THR A 294 -7.41 -5.84 1.38
N PHE A 295 -6.82 -6.37 2.45
CA PHE A 295 -5.43 -6.79 2.52
C PHE A 295 -5.38 -8.28 2.86
N SER A 296 -4.98 -9.10 1.91
CA SER A 296 -4.90 -10.55 2.12
C SER A 296 -3.53 -11.14 1.82
N LYS A 297 -3.02 -11.96 2.75
CA LYS A 297 -1.80 -12.75 2.55
C LYS A 297 -0.57 -11.92 2.16
N ASN A 298 -0.51 -10.67 2.62
CA ASN A 298 0.67 -9.85 2.41
C ASN A 298 1.74 -10.17 3.47
N THR A 299 3.01 -10.04 3.11
CA THR A 299 4.14 -10.45 3.95
C THR A 299 5.21 -9.37 4.08
N ALA A 300 5.73 -9.17 5.30
CA ALA A 300 6.87 -8.28 5.56
C ALA A 300 7.67 -8.66 6.81
N VAL A 301 8.71 -7.89 7.14
CA VAL A 301 9.33 -7.95 8.49
C VAL A 301 8.50 -7.12 9.47
N LEU A 302 8.10 -5.90 9.11
CA LEU A 302 7.23 -5.05 9.91
C LEU A 302 5.98 -4.65 9.13
N GLY A 303 4.80 -4.81 9.73
CA GLY A 303 3.53 -4.45 9.09
C GLY A 303 3.23 -5.36 7.90
N GLY A 304 2.74 -6.58 8.17
CA GLY A 304 2.55 -7.59 7.12
C GLY A 304 1.67 -7.11 5.97
N ALA A 305 0.71 -6.22 6.23
CA ALA A 305 0.01 -5.45 5.20
C ALA A 305 0.45 -3.99 5.14
N ILE A 306 0.32 -3.25 6.25
CA ILE A 306 0.53 -1.79 6.27
C ILE A 306 1.62 -1.44 7.28
N TYR A 307 2.59 -0.65 6.83
CA TYR A 307 3.52 0.07 7.70
C TYR A 307 3.23 1.57 7.59
N ASP A 308 2.80 2.17 8.68
CA ASP A 308 2.43 3.58 8.76
C ASP A 308 3.34 4.30 9.77
N THR A 309 4.07 5.31 9.30
CA THR A 309 4.96 6.10 10.14
C THR A 309 4.78 7.60 9.99
N VAL A 310 4.81 8.33 11.11
CA VAL A 310 4.73 9.81 11.16
C VAL A 310 3.55 10.34 10.33
N SER A 311 2.44 9.62 10.29
CA SER A 311 1.28 9.98 9.45
C SER A 311 0.03 10.21 10.30
N THR A 312 -0.95 10.86 9.68
CA THR A 312 -2.29 11.08 10.23
C THR A 312 -3.30 10.67 9.17
N ILE A 313 -3.68 9.39 9.19
CA ILE A 313 -4.63 8.79 8.25
C ILE A 313 -5.76 8.14 9.04
N ARG A 314 -7.00 8.32 8.59
CA ARG A 314 -8.12 7.53 9.11
C ARG A 314 -8.44 6.39 8.16
N TYR A 315 -8.31 5.17 8.66
CA TYR A 315 -8.65 3.93 7.97
C TYR A 315 -10.05 3.47 8.38
N TYR A 316 -10.92 3.20 7.42
CA TYR A 316 -12.31 2.76 7.67
C TYR A 316 -12.64 1.48 6.93
N ASN A 317 -13.39 0.58 7.56
CA ASN A 317 -13.92 -0.62 6.89
C ASN A 317 -12.82 -1.42 6.17
N LEU A 318 -11.66 -1.57 6.80
CA LEU A 318 -10.60 -2.41 6.25
C LEU A 318 -10.90 -3.88 6.53
N ASN A 319 -10.51 -4.76 5.60
CA ASN A 319 -10.48 -6.19 5.83
C ASN A 319 -9.04 -6.70 5.71
N LEU A 320 -8.40 -7.01 6.83
CA LEU A 320 -7.01 -7.46 6.89
C LEU A 320 -6.98 -8.95 7.30
N THR A 321 -6.81 -9.83 6.32
CA THR A 321 -6.91 -11.28 6.52
C THR A 321 -5.64 -12.04 6.12
N GLY A 322 -5.06 -12.82 7.03
CA GLY A 322 -3.97 -13.73 6.70
C GLY A 322 -2.64 -13.04 6.41
N ASN A 323 -2.44 -11.80 6.87
CA ASN A 323 -1.18 -11.08 6.67
C ASN A 323 -0.14 -11.50 7.71
N ILE A 324 1.13 -11.54 7.33
CA ILE A 324 2.21 -12.10 8.15
C ILE A 324 3.37 -11.10 8.23
N ALA A 325 3.81 -10.80 9.45
CA ALA A 325 5.05 -10.07 9.68
C ALA A 325 6.04 -10.97 10.43
N SER A 326 7.27 -11.16 9.96
CA SER A 326 8.25 -11.97 10.72
C SER A 326 8.70 -11.31 12.02
N GLY A 327 8.60 -9.97 12.11
CA GLY A 327 8.90 -9.18 13.29
C GLY A 327 7.64 -8.72 14.04
N LYS A 328 6.99 -7.66 13.56
CA LYS A 328 5.97 -6.94 14.35
C LYS A 328 4.80 -6.47 13.50
N GLY A 329 3.59 -6.54 14.07
CA GLY A 329 2.37 -6.04 13.44
C GLY A 329 1.97 -6.92 12.25
N GLY A 330 1.38 -8.08 12.52
CA GLY A 330 1.11 -9.07 11.47
C GLY A 330 0.20 -8.53 10.36
N ALA A 331 -0.72 -7.64 10.69
CA ALA A 331 -1.43 -6.83 9.72
C ALA A 331 -0.83 -5.43 9.60
N THR A 332 -0.76 -4.68 10.70
CA THR A 332 -0.37 -3.27 10.68
C THR A 332 0.68 -2.91 11.72
N TYR A 333 1.58 -2.02 11.33
CA TYR A 333 2.60 -1.46 12.20
C TYR A 333 2.50 0.07 12.17
N PHE A 334 2.37 0.68 13.35
CA PHE A 334 2.34 2.13 13.53
C PHE A 334 3.60 2.63 14.27
N LEU A 335 4.31 3.59 13.69
CA LEU A 335 5.46 4.27 14.28
C LEU A 335 5.27 5.77 14.31
N ASP A 336 5.11 6.33 15.50
CA ASP A 336 4.98 7.78 15.71
C ASP A 336 3.82 8.39 14.89
N SER A 337 2.79 7.59 14.62
CA SER A 337 1.62 7.96 13.82
C SER A 337 0.41 8.25 14.70
N SER A 338 -0.30 9.33 14.37
CA SER A 338 -1.61 9.67 14.94
C SER A 338 -2.78 9.24 14.05
N SER A 339 -2.55 8.22 13.23
CA SER A 339 -3.57 7.56 12.43
C SER A 339 -4.63 6.87 13.32
N GLY A 340 -5.75 6.45 12.72
CA GLY A 340 -6.81 5.72 13.43
C GLY A 340 -7.49 4.67 12.54
N ILE A 341 -7.95 3.57 13.13
CA ILE A 341 -8.64 2.48 12.45
C ILE A 341 -10.06 2.34 13.00
N PHE A 342 -11.03 2.28 12.10
CA PHE A 342 -12.44 2.25 12.45
C PHE A 342 -13.13 1.13 11.68
N LYS A 343 -14.06 0.41 12.33
CA LYS A 343 -15.00 -0.50 11.65
C LYS A 343 -14.34 -1.59 10.81
N SER A 344 -13.17 -2.08 11.24
CA SER A 344 -12.31 -2.95 10.44
C SER A 344 -12.26 -4.38 10.96
N VAL A 345 -11.87 -5.32 10.12
CA VAL A 345 -11.70 -6.74 10.45
C VAL A 345 -10.22 -7.11 10.36
N PHE A 346 -9.72 -7.78 11.39
CA PHE A 346 -8.39 -8.36 11.46
C PHE A 346 -8.53 -9.86 11.72
N ALA A 347 -8.32 -10.69 10.70
CA ALA A 347 -8.51 -12.13 10.80
C ALA A 347 -7.23 -12.89 10.44
N ASN A 348 -6.85 -13.90 11.23
CA ASN A 348 -5.75 -14.82 10.90
C ASN A 348 -4.39 -14.14 10.61
N ASN A 349 -4.13 -12.97 11.19
CA ASN A 349 -2.84 -12.31 11.00
C ASN A 349 -1.81 -12.83 12.02
N SER A 350 -0.53 -12.84 11.65
CA SER A 350 0.51 -13.37 12.53
C SER A 350 1.80 -12.54 12.55
N ALA A 351 2.40 -12.38 13.73
CA ALA A 351 3.72 -11.79 13.91
C ALA A 351 4.41 -12.24 15.20
N ALA A 352 5.71 -11.96 15.38
CA ALA A 352 6.34 -12.23 16.68
C ALA A 352 5.76 -11.32 17.79
N GLN A 353 5.40 -10.08 17.47
CA GLN A 353 4.73 -9.15 18.39
C GLN A 353 3.55 -8.44 17.72
N GLY A 354 2.38 -8.44 18.37
CA GLY A 354 1.18 -7.79 17.84
C GLY A 354 0.64 -8.52 16.61
N GLY A 355 -0.02 -9.65 16.83
CA GLY A 355 -0.39 -10.57 15.75
C GLY A 355 -1.25 -9.91 14.66
N ALA A 356 -2.08 -8.93 15.02
CA ALA A 356 -2.71 -8.01 14.07
C ALA A 356 -2.00 -6.66 14.05
N VAL A 357 -1.92 -5.96 15.18
CA VAL A 357 -1.46 -4.57 15.24
C VAL A 357 -0.29 -4.44 16.20
N PHE A 358 0.76 -3.79 15.75
CA PHE A 358 1.81 -3.27 16.61
C PHE A 358 1.83 -1.74 16.53
N THR A 359 1.96 -1.07 17.67
CA THR A 359 2.12 0.38 17.72
C THR A 359 3.24 0.79 18.66
N VAL A 360 3.99 1.81 18.28
CA VAL A 360 5.04 2.45 19.09
C VAL A 360 5.02 3.95 18.87
N ASP A 361 5.25 4.68 19.96
CA ASP A 361 5.31 6.13 19.98
C ASP A 361 6.59 6.54 20.72
N SER A 362 7.62 6.86 19.95
CA SER A 362 8.93 7.30 20.41
C SER A 362 8.87 8.73 20.94
N PHE A 363 7.87 9.51 20.52
CA PHE A 363 7.68 10.92 20.88
C PHE A 363 6.20 11.20 21.17
N PRO A 364 5.71 10.92 22.39
CA PRO A 364 4.30 11.06 22.71
C PRO A 364 3.80 12.50 22.54
N LYS A 365 3.15 12.77 21.41
CA LYS A 365 2.60 14.10 21.04
C LYS A 365 1.22 14.37 21.66
N GLY A 366 0.75 13.50 22.56
CA GLY A 366 -0.62 13.56 23.09
C GLY A 366 -1.71 13.19 22.09
N ASN A 367 -1.37 12.96 20.81
CA ASN A 367 -2.28 12.47 19.78
C ASN A 367 -2.17 10.96 19.68
N GLN A 368 -3.27 10.29 19.93
CA GLN A 368 -3.31 8.88 20.27
C GLN A 368 -3.83 8.07 19.08
N LEU A 369 -3.17 6.94 18.76
CA LEU A 369 -3.75 5.95 17.84
C LEU A 369 -5.10 5.49 18.40
N LEU A 370 -6.16 5.65 17.60
CA LEU A 370 -7.52 5.26 17.95
C LEU A 370 -7.95 4.07 17.10
N ILE A 371 -8.28 2.95 17.77
CA ILE A 371 -8.90 1.79 17.13
C ILE A 371 -10.29 1.59 17.72
N SER A 372 -11.33 1.58 16.88
CA SER A 372 -12.72 1.41 17.32
C SER A 372 -13.58 0.57 16.37
N GLU A 373 -14.66 0.00 16.92
CA GLU A 373 -15.67 -0.75 16.16
C GLU A 373 -15.08 -1.89 15.31
N SER A 374 -13.92 -2.43 15.68
CA SER A 374 -13.15 -3.37 14.87
C SER A 374 -13.13 -4.76 15.48
N ASN A 375 -13.15 -5.79 14.63
CA ASN A 375 -13.15 -7.19 15.03
C ASN A 375 -11.78 -7.84 14.82
N PHE A 376 -11.25 -8.47 15.85
CA PHE A 376 -9.99 -9.20 15.85
C PHE A 376 -10.26 -10.68 16.08
N THR A 377 -10.03 -11.50 15.06
CA THR A 377 -10.26 -12.95 15.13
C THR A 377 -9.04 -13.76 14.75
N MET A 378 -8.72 -14.79 15.52
CA MET A 378 -7.68 -15.78 15.17
C MET A 378 -6.30 -15.19 14.84
N ASN A 379 -5.95 -14.03 15.39
CA ASN A 379 -4.63 -13.46 15.22
C ASN A 379 -3.64 -14.11 16.21
N MET A 380 -2.39 -14.29 15.80
CA MET A 380 -1.40 -15.07 16.56
C MET A 380 -0.07 -14.33 16.69
N ALA A 381 0.49 -14.30 17.89
CA ALA A 381 1.84 -13.80 18.11
C ALA A 381 2.58 -14.52 19.24
N SER A 382 3.88 -14.24 19.42
CA SER A 382 4.55 -14.65 20.65
C SER A 382 4.18 -13.75 21.82
N VAL A 383 3.90 -12.46 21.56
CA VAL A 383 3.37 -11.49 22.55
C VAL A 383 2.30 -10.60 21.93
N GLY A 384 1.14 -10.47 22.58
CA GLY A 384 0.01 -9.65 22.10
C GLY A 384 -0.66 -10.27 20.87
N GLY A 385 -1.44 -11.32 21.08
CA GLY A 385 -1.99 -12.15 19.99
C GLY A 385 -2.79 -11.36 18.96
N ALA A 386 -3.52 -10.33 19.39
CA ALA A 386 -4.13 -9.36 18.49
C ALA A 386 -3.34 -8.04 18.45
N LEU A 387 -3.10 -7.41 19.61
CA LEU A 387 -2.47 -6.09 19.67
C LEU A 387 -1.24 -6.05 20.57
N TYR A 388 -0.25 -5.28 20.16
CA TYR A 388 0.88 -4.90 21.00
C TYR A 388 1.04 -3.39 20.97
N CYS A 389 1.09 -2.75 22.15
CA CYS A 389 1.28 -1.31 22.29
C CYS A 389 2.58 -1.06 23.03
N ASN A 390 3.60 -0.52 22.37
CA ASN A 390 4.81 -0.06 23.04
C ASN A 390 4.73 1.42 23.45
N SER A 391 3.52 1.92 23.72
CA SER A 391 3.30 3.30 24.14
C SER A 391 2.20 3.37 25.20
N SER A 392 2.33 4.33 26.12
CA SER A 392 1.28 4.74 27.07
C SER A 392 0.15 5.55 26.40
N THR A 393 0.18 5.68 25.07
CA THR A 393 -0.64 6.64 24.30
C THR A 393 -1.63 6.00 23.32
N ALA A 394 -1.63 4.68 23.09
CA ALA A 394 -2.70 4.07 22.28
C ALA A 394 -4.03 4.06 23.07
N ARG A 395 -5.10 4.67 22.54
CA ARG A 395 -6.45 4.54 23.10
C ARG A 395 -7.26 3.58 22.24
N MET A 396 -7.64 2.45 22.83
CA MET A 396 -8.67 1.59 22.26
C MET A 396 -10.04 2.09 22.71
N ASN A 397 -11.00 2.12 21.78
CA ASN A 397 -12.39 2.43 22.08
C ASN A 397 -13.17 1.14 22.39
N PHE A 398 -14.26 1.31 23.12
CA PHE A 398 -15.16 0.37 23.77
C PHE A 398 -15.94 -0.59 22.85
N GLN A 399 -15.78 -0.53 21.54
CA GLN A 399 -16.59 -1.29 20.57
C GLN A 399 -15.79 -2.28 19.73
N ASN A 400 -14.55 -2.57 20.10
CA ASN A 400 -13.78 -3.62 19.45
C ASN A 400 -14.16 -5.00 20.01
N THR A 401 -14.12 -6.03 19.16
CA THR A 401 -14.36 -7.43 19.56
C THR A 401 -13.11 -8.26 19.36
N PHE A 402 -12.87 -9.21 20.27
CA PHE A 402 -11.70 -10.10 20.25
C PHE A 402 -12.15 -11.55 20.39
N GLU A 403 -11.86 -12.39 19.41
CA GLU A 403 -12.21 -13.82 19.44
C GLU A 403 -11.02 -14.68 19.01
N LYS A 404 -10.65 -15.68 19.82
CA LYS A 404 -9.65 -16.72 19.46
C LYS A 404 -8.27 -16.19 19.05
N ASN A 405 -7.86 -15.00 19.49
CA ASN A 405 -6.49 -14.54 19.30
C ASN A 405 -5.58 -15.20 20.33
N SER A 406 -4.33 -15.50 19.98
CA SER A 406 -3.43 -16.31 20.82
C SER A 406 -2.02 -15.72 20.93
N ALA A 407 -1.42 -15.85 22.12
CA ALA A 407 -0.03 -15.46 22.40
C ALA A 407 0.76 -16.65 22.98
N GLU A 408 1.95 -16.97 22.45
CA GLU A 408 2.76 -18.12 22.92
C GLU A 408 3.41 -17.90 24.30
N ASN A 409 3.96 -16.70 24.56
CA ASN A 409 4.57 -16.35 25.84
C ASN A 409 3.54 -15.63 26.71
N ALA A 410 2.69 -16.42 27.35
CA ALA A 410 1.62 -15.93 28.22
C ALA A 410 2.16 -15.34 29.53
N ASP A 411 2.37 -14.02 29.58
CA ASP A 411 2.16 -13.31 30.85
C ASP A 411 0.65 -13.41 31.17
N THR A 412 0.35 -14.15 32.23
CA THR A 412 -1.00 -14.62 32.56
C THR A 412 -2.02 -13.47 32.68
N ALA A 413 -3.15 -13.60 31.97
CA ALA A 413 -4.32 -12.72 31.82
C ALA A 413 -4.44 -11.87 30.53
N VAL A 414 -3.48 -11.96 29.58
CA VAL A 414 -3.42 -11.04 28.42
C VAL A 414 -3.16 -11.74 27.06
N GLU A 415 -3.96 -12.76 26.70
CA GLU A 415 -3.83 -13.45 25.39
C GLU A 415 -4.01 -12.51 24.18
N TYR A 416 -4.76 -11.41 24.35
CA TYR A 416 -5.23 -10.55 23.26
C TYR A 416 -4.40 -9.28 23.05
N CYS A 417 -3.95 -8.62 24.11
CA CYS A 417 -3.15 -7.38 24.03
C CYS A 417 -1.95 -7.43 24.97
N SER A 418 -0.90 -6.62 24.78
CA SER A 418 0.18 -6.49 25.76
C SER A 418 -0.27 -5.76 27.03
N ILE A 419 0.42 -5.97 28.18
CA ILE A 419 0.11 -5.30 29.47
C ILE A 419 0.07 -3.76 29.36
N THR A 420 0.86 -3.22 28.44
CA THR A 420 0.96 -1.81 28.10
C THR A 420 -0.25 -1.26 27.32
N CYS A 421 -1.10 -2.14 26.77
CA CYS A 421 -2.38 -1.76 26.15
C CYS A 421 -3.54 -1.75 27.15
N LEU A 422 -3.32 -2.12 28.42
CA LEU A 422 -4.40 -2.32 29.38
C LEU A 422 -4.88 -0.98 29.98
N THR A 423 -6.18 -0.91 30.26
CA THR A 423 -6.77 0.14 31.10
C THR A 423 -6.33 -0.04 32.56
N THR A 424 -6.67 0.92 33.42
CA THR A 424 -6.55 0.80 34.88
C THR A 424 -7.24 -0.44 35.45
N ASN A 425 -8.20 -1.02 34.73
CA ASN A 425 -8.92 -2.24 35.13
C ASN A 425 -8.28 -3.53 34.61
N LYS A 426 -7.06 -3.48 34.04
CA LYS A 426 -6.34 -4.64 33.45
C LYS A 426 -7.07 -5.34 32.29
N GLU A 427 -8.02 -4.65 31.66
CA GLU A 427 -8.65 -5.08 30.41
C GLU A 427 -7.98 -4.38 29.24
N CYS A 428 -7.92 -5.01 28.06
CA CYS A 428 -7.64 -4.29 26.81
C CYS A 428 -8.67 -3.16 26.66
N GLY A 429 -8.33 -1.92 27.02
CA GLY A 429 -9.12 -0.74 26.63
C GLY A 429 -10.66 -0.73 26.80
N CYS A 430 -11.31 -1.51 27.67
CA CYS A 430 -12.79 -1.71 27.62
C CYS A 430 -13.52 -0.99 28.75
N THR A 431 -13.48 0.35 28.82
CA THR A 431 -13.95 1.09 30.03
C THR A 431 -15.47 1.01 30.33
N LYS A 432 -16.29 0.26 29.54
CA LYS A 432 -17.70 -0.13 29.77
C LYS A 432 -18.13 -1.25 28.80
N GLY A 433 -18.02 -2.51 29.24
CA GLY A 433 -18.87 -3.61 28.74
C GLY A 433 -18.34 -4.37 27.53
N CYS A 434 -17.33 -5.20 27.74
CA CYS A 434 -17.07 -6.34 26.87
C CYS A 434 -18.16 -7.42 27.15
N GLY A 435 -18.86 -7.87 26.12
CA GLY A 435 -20.09 -8.68 26.22
C GLY A 435 -19.89 -10.12 26.71
N LEU A 436 -20.85 -10.51 27.57
CA LEU A 436 -21.17 -11.79 28.23
C LEU A 436 -20.16 -12.37 29.25
N PRO A 437 -20.60 -12.64 30.50
CA PRO A 437 -19.79 -13.32 31.50
C PRO A 437 -19.53 -14.78 31.08
N PRO A 438 -18.39 -15.38 31.48
CA PRO A 438 -18.20 -16.81 31.31
C PRO A 438 -19.32 -17.58 32.01
N PRO A 439 -19.77 -18.72 31.47
CA PRO A 439 -20.77 -19.55 32.14
C PRO A 439 -20.31 -19.85 33.57
N PRO A 440 -21.22 -19.87 34.56
CA PRO A 440 -20.84 -20.07 35.95
C PRO A 440 -20.07 -21.39 36.09
N VAL A 441 -18.82 -21.29 36.50
CA VAL A 441 -18.01 -22.44 36.90
C VAL A 441 -18.72 -23.06 38.09
N THR A 442 -19.26 -24.27 37.90
CA THR A 442 -19.61 -25.13 39.02
C THR A 442 -18.30 -25.52 39.68
N VAL A 443 -18.03 -24.89 40.83
CA VAL A 443 -16.90 -25.27 41.67
C VAL A 443 -17.20 -26.67 42.21
N VAL A 444 -16.59 -27.69 41.59
CA VAL A 444 -16.50 -29.01 42.20
C VAL A 444 -15.37 -28.94 43.23
N THR A 445 -15.69 -28.60 44.48
CA THR A 445 -14.76 -28.79 45.60
C THR A 445 -14.69 -30.26 45.97
N ASN A 446 -13.88 -31.02 45.23
CA ASN A 446 -13.14 -32.16 45.77
C ASN A 446 -12.30 -32.81 44.66
N SER A 447 -10.97 -32.74 44.78
CA SER A 447 -10.18 -33.93 44.45
C SER A 447 -8.93 -33.99 45.32
N THR A 448 -8.64 -35.21 45.74
CA THR A 448 -7.47 -35.67 46.49
C THR A 448 -6.14 -35.24 45.84
N GLU A 449 -6.17 -34.83 44.58
CA GLU A 449 -5.01 -34.43 43.75
C GLU A 449 -4.38 -33.12 44.21
N THR A 450 -5.14 -32.13 44.67
CA THR A 450 -4.56 -30.87 45.19
C THR A 450 -3.74 -31.11 46.46
N LYS A 451 -4.16 -32.07 47.30
CA LYS A 451 -3.41 -32.46 48.51
C LYS A 451 -2.15 -33.25 48.17
N ILE A 452 -2.20 -34.11 47.13
CA ILE A 452 -1.04 -34.85 46.63
C ILE A 452 -0.02 -33.90 45.99
N ALA A 453 -0.48 -32.93 45.21
CA ALA A 453 0.40 -31.94 44.57
C ALA A 453 1.19 -31.13 45.60
N ILE A 454 0.54 -30.63 46.66
CA ILE A 454 1.20 -29.89 47.75
C ILE A 454 2.18 -30.80 48.52
N ALA A 455 1.82 -32.06 48.76
CA ALA A 455 2.68 -33.02 49.47
C ALA A 455 3.96 -33.40 48.69
N ILE A 456 3.96 -33.33 47.36
CA ILE A 456 5.14 -33.63 46.52
C ILE A 456 5.96 -32.37 46.23
N PHE A 457 5.32 -31.23 45.99
CA PHE A 457 6.03 -30.04 45.51
C PHE A 457 6.92 -29.41 46.60
N VAL A 458 6.46 -29.40 47.85
CA VAL A 458 7.17 -28.76 48.96
C VAL A 458 8.46 -29.50 49.37
N PRO A 459 8.49 -30.85 49.49
CA PRO A 459 9.73 -31.56 49.78
C PRO A 459 10.76 -31.49 48.64
N VAL A 460 10.31 -31.57 47.38
CA VAL A 460 11.21 -31.55 46.21
C VAL A 460 11.91 -30.20 46.08
N THR A 461 11.19 -29.10 46.29
CA THR A 461 11.78 -27.75 46.29
C THR A 461 12.77 -27.54 47.44
N ALA A 462 12.51 -28.09 48.63
CA ALA A 462 13.45 -28.04 49.74
C ALA A 462 14.76 -28.81 49.46
N ILE A 463 14.67 -29.99 48.83
CA ILE A 463 15.85 -30.80 48.45
C ILE A 463 16.69 -30.07 47.39
N LEU A 464 16.04 -29.47 46.38
CA LEU A 464 16.73 -28.73 45.32
C LEU A 464 17.47 -27.51 45.87
N LEU A 465 16.86 -26.75 46.78
CA LEU A 465 17.52 -25.62 47.45
C LEU A 465 18.73 -26.07 48.29
N GLY A 466 18.63 -27.22 48.96
CA GLY A 466 19.75 -27.83 49.69
C GLY A 466 20.93 -28.22 48.78
N LEU A 467 20.64 -28.81 47.61
CA LEU A 467 21.65 -29.17 46.61
C LEU A 467 22.36 -27.94 46.04
N VAL A 468 21.63 -26.87 45.74
CA VAL A 468 22.20 -25.60 45.27
C VAL A 468 23.12 -25.00 46.35
N GLY A 469 22.67 -24.97 47.61
CA GLY A 469 23.51 -24.51 48.73
C GLY A 469 24.80 -25.32 48.91
N TYR A 470 24.73 -26.65 48.78
CA TYR A 470 25.89 -27.53 48.87
C TYR A 470 26.90 -27.29 47.73
N LEU A 471 26.42 -27.09 46.49
CA LEU A 471 27.28 -26.82 45.33
C LEU A 471 28.01 -25.47 45.45
N ILE A 472 27.34 -24.45 45.98
CA ILE A 472 27.95 -23.13 46.25
C ILE A 472 29.02 -23.24 47.34
N TRP A 473 28.75 -24.01 48.41
CA TRP A 473 29.74 -24.24 49.46
C TRP A 473 30.98 -25.00 48.94
N LYS A 474 30.76 -26.04 48.14
CA LYS A 474 31.85 -26.86 47.56
C LYS A 474 32.73 -26.06 46.59
N THR A 475 32.14 -25.17 45.78
CA THR A 475 32.91 -24.30 44.88
C THR A 475 33.74 -23.26 45.63
N ASN A 476 33.24 -22.70 46.73
CA ASN A 476 34.01 -21.76 47.54
C ASN A 476 35.18 -22.41 48.31
N LYS A 477 35.04 -23.70 48.73
CA LYS A 477 36.12 -24.44 49.41
C LYS A 477 37.35 -24.70 48.51
N ASN A 478 37.18 -24.74 47.18
CA ASN A 478 38.28 -24.96 46.24
C ASN A 478 39.06 -23.68 45.87
N LYS A 479 38.49 -22.48 46.09
CA LYS A 479 39.18 -21.21 45.82
C LYS A 479 40.32 -20.91 46.79
N SER A 480 40.28 -21.41 48.03
CA SER A 480 41.35 -21.15 49.01
C SER A 480 42.65 -21.95 48.76
N LYS A 481 42.61 -23.01 47.93
CA LYS A 481 43.80 -23.81 47.59
C LYS A 481 44.57 -23.30 46.37
N MET A 482 44.01 -22.40 45.55
CA MET A 482 44.67 -21.91 44.32
C MET A 482 45.49 -20.62 44.50
N GLN A 483 45.39 -19.93 45.64
CA GLN A 483 46.12 -18.67 45.86
C GLN A 483 47.61 -18.81 46.22
N GLN A 484 48.16 -20.03 46.32
CA GLN A 484 49.59 -20.25 46.63
C GLN A 484 50.50 -20.55 45.42
N ARG A 485 49.99 -20.50 44.18
CA ARG A 485 50.79 -20.76 42.98
C ARG A 485 50.46 -19.77 41.86
N ALA A 486 51.00 -18.55 41.93
CA ALA A 486 51.27 -17.68 40.77
C ALA A 486 51.84 -16.33 41.24
N PHE A 487 53.16 -16.25 41.39
CA PHE A 487 53.90 -15.00 41.29
C PHE A 487 55.24 -15.34 40.62
N ASP A 488 55.24 -15.35 39.28
CA ASP A 488 56.45 -15.11 38.49
C ASP A 488 56.06 -14.05 37.45
N GLU A 489 56.58 -12.84 37.65
CA GLU A 489 56.35 -11.65 36.83
C GLU A 489 57.09 -11.76 35.49
N ILE A 490 56.39 -11.52 34.38
CA ILE A 490 57.02 -11.18 33.10
C ILE A 490 56.96 -9.66 32.94
N ARG A 491 58.13 -9.01 32.98
CA ARG A 491 58.32 -7.60 32.62
C ARG A 491 58.27 -7.43 31.11
N LEU A 492 57.52 -6.43 30.64
CA LEU A 492 57.60 -5.90 29.28
C LEU A 492 58.16 -4.48 29.31
N THR A 493 59.26 -4.25 28.60
CA THR A 493 59.80 -2.90 28.28
C THR A 493 59.26 -2.45 26.91
N PRO A 494 59.00 -1.14 26.69
CA PRO A 494 58.52 -0.63 25.41
C PRO A 494 59.68 -0.26 24.47
N ASN A 495 59.58 -0.66 23.20
CA ASN A 495 60.39 -0.12 22.10
C ASN A 495 59.63 1.03 21.45
N ASN A 496 60.22 2.23 21.49
CA ASN A 496 59.94 3.31 20.56
C ASN A 496 60.91 3.14 19.39
N ASP A 497 60.40 3.10 18.16
CA ASP A 497 61.15 3.57 17.00
C ASP A 497 60.19 4.29 16.04
N ASN A 498 60.58 5.52 15.72
CA ASN A 498 60.06 6.35 14.65
C ASN A 498 60.51 5.78 13.30
N GLU A 499 59.69 5.88 12.25
CA GLU A 499 60.21 6.24 10.93
C GLU A 499 59.12 6.83 10.01
N GLN A 500 59.60 7.72 9.14
CA GLN A 500 58.90 8.72 8.35
C GLN A 500 58.24 8.15 7.07
N LEU A 501 57.04 8.63 6.73
CA LEU A 501 56.69 9.37 5.49
C LEU A 501 55.20 9.74 5.47
#